data_AF-A0AAV5DDU9-F1
#
_entry.id   AF-A0AAV5DDU9-F1
#
_cell.length_a   1.000
_cell.length_b   1.000
_cell.length_c   1.000
_cell.angle_alpha   90.00
_cell.angle_beta   90.00
_cell.angle_gamma   90.00
#
_symmetry.space_group_name_H-M   'P 1'
#
loop_
_entity.id
_entity.type
_entity.pdbx_description
1 polymer ?
#
loop_
_entity_poly.entity_id
_entity_poly.type
_entity_poly.pdbx_seq_one_letter_code
_entity_poly.pdbx_strand_id
1 'polypeptide(L)'
;MAAGGGRAVGIDLGTTYSCVAVWRDDRGEVIPNDQGNRLTPSCVAFTNTERLVGEAAENQAGRNPANTIFEVKRLMGRRFTDESVQEDIELWPFKVVAGRDDRPMIVVQNEGQSRQFTPEEISAAVLTKMEETAEVYLGTTVKNAVITVPVYFSNSQRQATMDAGAIAGLNVMQIINEPTAAAIAYGLEKMPVTNEGRLVLVFDLGGGTFDVSLLNIDPGLDIDMGLYEFIREHRKTDIRSNLRALRRLRTACERAKRILSSSTETTIEVDSLHDGIDFYSTITRSRFEELNKGLFSSCMEALKKCLCDANVDKSKVRDVVLVGGSTRIPKVQSMLRDFFDGKELCRSINPNEAVAYGAAIQASVLSGETGDGTVGDMLLLDVTPLSLGIEVVTFGAKTIIYDEMYVVIPRNTAILVRKTKKNFSTFFDNQCSILVKVYEGESVSTRDNNLLGEFELIGIPPAPAGVPSIDVTFDIDANGVLNVSAEDMTTGLEEQYQHH
;
A
#
# COMPACT_ATOMS: atom_id res chain seq x y z
N MET A 1 -25.10 -14.21 -26.14
CA MET A 1 -24.29 -13.22 -26.90
C MET A 1 -23.28 -12.64 -25.92
N ALA A 2 -21.99 -12.87 -26.14
CA ALA A 2 -20.92 -12.37 -25.28
C ALA A 2 -20.85 -10.85 -25.39
N ALA A 3 -21.32 -10.15 -24.37
CA ALA A 3 -21.28 -8.69 -24.33
C ALA A 3 -19.90 -8.25 -23.82
N GLY A 4 -18.99 -7.95 -24.74
CA GLY A 4 -18.07 -6.80 -24.71
C GLY A 4 -17.34 -6.40 -23.42
N GLY A 5 -16.98 -7.31 -22.52
CA GLY A 5 -16.03 -7.01 -21.44
C GLY A 5 -14.61 -7.02 -22.00
N GLY A 6 -13.93 -5.87 -22.03
CA GLY A 6 -12.51 -5.81 -22.43
C GLY A 6 -11.64 -6.65 -21.49
N ARG A 7 -10.53 -7.18 -22.00
CA ARG A 7 -9.58 -8.00 -21.21
C ARG A 7 -9.19 -7.28 -19.93
N ALA A 8 -9.18 -8.02 -18.82
CA ALA A 8 -8.78 -7.51 -17.53
C ALA A 8 -7.37 -7.98 -17.14
N VAL A 9 -6.64 -7.15 -16.42
CA VAL A 9 -5.29 -7.44 -15.93
C VAL A 9 -5.20 -7.28 -14.41
N GLY A 10 -4.29 -8.02 -13.80
CA GLY A 10 -3.88 -7.80 -12.42
C GLY A 10 -2.62 -6.95 -12.38
N ILE A 11 -2.65 -5.86 -11.61
CA ILE A 11 -1.51 -4.96 -11.44
C ILE A 11 -1.11 -4.93 -9.97
N ASP A 12 0.14 -5.32 -9.71
CA ASP A 12 0.83 -5.02 -8.47
C ASP A 12 1.50 -3.65 -8.59
N LEU A 13 0.90 -2.62 -7.98
CA LEU A 13 1.45 -1.27 -7.95
C LEU A 13 2.40 -1.13 -6.76
N GLY A 14 3.59 -1.73 -6.82
CA GLY A 14 4.52 -1.72 -5.67
C GLY A 14 5.27 -0.40 -5.48
N THR A 15 5.81 -0.20 -4.27
CA THR A 15 6.56 1.01 -3.89
C THR A 15 7.82 1.23 -4.73
N THR A 16 8.57 0.16 -4.99
CA THR A 16 9.84 0.22 -5.75
C THR A 16 9.68 -0.31 -7.17
N TYR A 17 8.92 -1.38 -7.34
CA TYR A 17 8.65 -2.03 -8.62
C TYR A 17 7.17 -2.31 -8.74
N SER A 18 6.64 -2.18 -9.96
CA SER A 18 5.31 -2.62 -10.34
C SER A 18 5.40 -3.83 -11.26
N CYS A 19 4.36 -4.65 -11.24
CA CYS A 19 4.26 -5.89 -12.00
C CYS A 19 2.84 -6.01 -12.57
N VAL A 20 2.73 -6.48 -13.81
CA VAL A 20 1.43 -6.69 -14.47
C VAL A 20 1.33 -8.13 -14.97
N ALA A 21 0.17 -8.74 -14.73
CA ALA A 21 -0.12 -10.10 -15.13
C ALA A 21 -1.53 -10.19 -15.74
N VAL A 22 -1.73 -11.24 -16.53
CA VAL A 22 -3.01 -11.54 -17.18
C VAL A 22 -3.35 -13.01 -16.98
N TRP A 23 -4.63 -13.31 -16.83
CA TRP A 23 -5.12 -14.68 -16.91
C TRP A 23 -5.53 -14.98 -18.34
N ARG A 24 -4.96 -16.02 -18.94
CA ARG A 24 -5.27 -16.40 -20.32
C ARG A 24 -5.07 -17.89 -20.50
N ASP A 25 -5.96 -18.55 -21.24
CA ASP A 25 -5.85 -19.98 -21.57
C ASP A 25 -5.67 -20.85 -20.30
N ASP A 26 -6.47 -20.56 -19.26
CA ASP A 26 -6.45 -21.20 -17.92
C ASP A 26 -5.12 -21.16 -17.19
N ARG A 27 -4.29 -20.15 -17.48
CA ARG A 27 -3.04 -19.88 -16.77
C ARG A 27 -2.81 -18.39 -16.56
N GLY A 28 -2.26 -18.04 -15.41
CA GLY A 28 -1.71 -16.71 -15.19
C GLY A 28 -0.36 -16.55 -15.89
N GLU A 29 -0.14 -15.41 -16.52
CA GLU A 29 1.09 -15.02 -17.18
C GLU A 29 1.51 -13.63 -16.71
N VAL A 30 2.74 -13.51 -16.18
CA VAL A 30 3.35 -12.21 -15.87
C VAL A 30 3.96 -11.64 -17.16
N ILE A 31 3.62 -10.40 -17.47
CA ILE A 31 3.93 -9.78 -18.76
C ILE A 31 5.29 -9.07 -18.65
N PRO A 32 6.28 -9.42 -19.49
CA PRO A 32 7.52 -8.67 -19.58
C PRO A 32 7.31 -7.32 -20.28
N ASN A 33 8.01 -6.29 -19.82
CA ASN A 33 8.03 -4.98 -20.44
C ASN A 33 8.88 -4.95 -21.74
N ASP A 34 8.98 -3.77 -22.34
CA ASP A 34 9.74 -3.52 -23.57
C ASP A 34 11.25 -3.82 -23.49
N GLN A 35 11.79 -3.95 -22.27
CA GLN A 35 13.18 -4.38 -22.02
C GLN A 35 13.31 -5.87 -21.67
N GLY A 36 12.20 -6.61 -21.66
CA GLY A 36 12.15 -8.02 -21.29
C GLY A 36 12.12 -8.28 -19.78
N ASN A 37 11.98 -7.24 -18.95
CA ASN A 37 11.89 -7.37 -17.50
C ASN A 37 10.44 -7.59 -17.06
N ARG A 38 10.21 -8.51 -16.12
CA ARG A 38 8.88 -8.75 -15.55
C ARG A 38 8.45 -7.74 -14.48
N LEU A 39 9.42 -6.97 -13.98
CA LEU A 39 9.22 -5.94 -12.98
C LEU A 39 9.65 -4.63 -13.60
N THR A 40 8.83 -3.61 -13.50
CA THR A 40 9.14 -2.26 -13.98
C THR A 40 9.32 -1.35 -12.77
N PRO A 41 10.43 -0.58 -12.66
CA PRO A 41 10.61 0.36 -11.56
C PRO A 41 9.42 1.33 -11.44
N SER A 42 8.93 1.56 -10.23
CA SER A 42 7.91 2.57 -9.93
C SER A 42 8.56 3.96 -9.87
N CYS A 43 9.17 4.36 -10.99
CA CYS A 43 9.94 5.59 -11.15
C CYS A 43 9.38 6.40 -12.32
N VAL A 44 9.24 7.71 -12.12
CA VAL A 44 8.81 8.67 -13.15
C VAL A 44 9.81 9.82 -13.19
N ALA A 45 10.31 10.18 -14.36
CA ALA A 45 11.21 11.32 -14.50
C ALA A 45 10.69 12.32 -15.53
N PHE A 46 10.87 13.60 -15.23
CA PHE A 46 10.55 14.69 -16.14
C PHE A 46 11.84 15.26 -16.71
N THR A 47 11.88 15.33 -18.04
CA THR A 47 12.95 15.98 -18.81
C THR A 47 12.40 17.24 -19.47
N ASN A 48 13.23 17.93 -20.26
CA ASN A 48 12.77 19.10 -21.02
C ASN A 48 11.91 18.72 -22.24
N THR A 49 11.85 17.44 -22.62
CA THR A 49 11.23 17.00 -23.87
C THR A 49 10.15 15.95 -23.65
N GLU A 50 10.26 15.13 -22.61
CA GLU A 50 9.38 13.99 -22.38
C GLU A 50 9.31 13.58 -20.90
N ARG A 51 8.28 12.80 -20.59
CA ARG A 51 8.12 12.09 -19.32
C ARG A 51 8.58 10.65 -19.51
N LEU A 52 9.57 10.23 -18.73
CA LEU A 52 10.09 8.87 -18.71
C LEU A 52 9.44 8.09 -17.55
N VAL A 53 9.18 6.80 -17.75
CA VAL A 53 8.63 5.89 -16.73
C VAL A 53 9.43 4.58 -16.73
N GLY A 54 9.54 3.93 -15.58
CA GLY A 54 10.24 2.65 -15.46
C GLY A 54 11.75 2.77 -15.46
N GLU A 55 12.43 1.83 -16.11
CA GLU A 55 13.89 1.75 -16.21
C GLU A 55 14.48 2.99 -16.85
N ALA A 56 13.79 3.60 -17.83
CA ALA A 56 14.25 4.83 -18.46
C ALA A 56 14.37 5.97 -17.44
N ALA A 57 13.41 6.09 -16.52
CA ALA A 57 13.46 7.07 -15.43
C ALA A 57 14.52 6.69 -14.38
N GLU A 58 14.59 5.43 -13.97
CA GLU A 58 15.56 4.96 -12.97
C GLU A 58 17.01 5.16 -13.43
N ASN A 59 17.33 4.81 -14.67
CA ASN A 59 18.68 4.87 -15.23
C ASN A 59 19.27 6.29 -15.26
N GLN A 60 18.42 7.32 -15.38
CA GLN A 60 18.85 8.72 -15.40
C GLN A 60 18.77 9.43 -14.03
N ALA A 61 18.31 8.75 -12.98
CA ALA A 61 18.11 9.32 -11.64
C ALA A 61 19.38 9.98 -11.07
N GLY A 62 20.57 9.45 -11.40
CA GLY A 62 21.84 10.04 -10.98
C GLY A 62 22.19 11.36 -11.68
N ARG A 63 21.65 11.62 -12.87
CA ARG A 63 21.89 12.87 -13.63
C ARG A 63 20.83 13.93 -13.37
N ASN A 64 19.60 13.51 -13.05
CA ASN A 64 18.44 14.39 -12.86
C ASN A 64 17.69 14.08 -11.55
N PRO A 65 18.37 14.10 -10.38
CA PRO A 65 17.79 13.59 -9.14
C PRO A 65 16.56 14.41 -8.68
N ALA A 66 16.55 15.72 -8.92
CA ALA A 66 15.45 16.60 -8.48
C ALA A 66 14.14 16.42 -9.26
N ASN A 67 14.19 15.83 -10.47
CA ASN A 67 13.01 15.59 -11.31
C ASN A 67 12.79 14.10 -11.58
N THR A 68 13.36 13.22 -10.75
CA THR A 68 13.15 11.77 -10.80
C THR A 68 12.48 11.31 -9.52
N ILE A 69 11.24 10.89 -9.66
CA ILE A 69 10.31 10.62 -8.57
C ILE A 69 10.20 9.11 -8.44
N PHE A 70 10.29 8.63 -7.21
CA PHE A 70 10.23 7.22 -6.83
C PHE A 70 9.57 7.11 -5.45
N GLU A 71 9.18 5.90 -5.06
CA GLU A 71 8.53 5.64 -3.76
C GLU A 71 7.25 6.46 -3.52
N VAL A 72 6.61 6.94 -4.60
CA VAL A 72 5.43 7.81 -4.51
C VAL A 72 4.25 7.16 -3.77
N LYS A 73 4.20 5.83 -3.73
CA LYS A 73 3.24 5.05 -2.93
C LYS A 73 3.29 5.42 -1.43
N ARG A 74 4.42 5.93 -0.93
CA ARG A 74 4.55 6.45 0.44
C ARG A 74 3.78 7.75 0.67
N LEU A 75 3.50 8.53 -0.37
CA LEU A 75 2.77 9.81 -0.30
C LEU A 75 1.27 9.70 -0.61
N MET A 76 0.86 8.64 -1.31
CA MET A 76 -0.53 8.48 -1.75
C MET A 76 -1.49 8.49 -0.56
N GLY A 77 -2.57 9.28 -0.65
CA GLY A 77 -3.62 9.38 0.36
C GLY A 77 -3.20 9.92 1.72
N ARG A 78 -1.98 10.46 1.84
CA ARG A 78 -1.44 11.06 3.07
C ARG A 78 -1.57 12.58 3.07
N ARG A 79 -1.43 13.17 4.25
CA ARG A 79 -1.28 14.61 4.42
C ARG A 79 0.19 15.00 4.42
N PHE A 80 0.48 16.20 3.94
CA PHE A 80 1.82 16.75 3.91
C PHE A 80 2.36 16.85 5.34
N THR A 81 1.54 17.22 6.33
CA THR A 81 1.96 17.33 7.73
C THR A 81 2.12 16.01 8.47
N ASP A 82 1.77 14.86 7.87
CA ASP A 82 1.98 13.56 8.51
C ASP A 82 3.46 13.34 8.84
N GLU A 83 3.77 12.87 10.06
CA GLU A 83 5.15 12.68 10.53
C GLU A 83 5.97 11.81 9.57
N SER A 84 5.41 10.66 9.15
CA SER A 84 6.03 9.78 8.16
C SER A 84 6.35 10.48 6.83
N VAL A 85 5.50 11.42 6.39
CA VAL A 85 5.75 12.18 5.14
C VAL A 85 6.89 13.16 5.34
N GLN A 86 6.95 13.85 6.48
CA GLN A 86 8.06 14.76 6.79
C GLN A 86 9.39 14.02 6.87
N GLU A 87 9.43 12.86 7.54
CA GLU A 87 10.62 12.01 7.62
C GLU A 87 11.09 11.53 6.23
N ASP A 88 10.15 11.07 5.38
CA ASP A 88 10.48 10.61 4.03
C ASP A 88 10.97 11.76 3.13
N ILE A 89 10.41 12.98 3.26
CA ILE A 89 10.82 14.17 2.50
C ILE A 89 12.29 14.52 2.73
N GLU A 90 12.81 14.32 3.95
CA GLU A 90 14.23 14.56 4.25
C GLU A 90 15.18 13.62 3.47
N LEU A 91 14.66 12.48 3.03
CA LEU A 91 15.42 11.43 2.34
C LEU A 91 15.34 11.52 0.82
N TRP A 92 14.45 12.35 0.29
CA TRP A 92 14.21 12.46 -1.15
C TRP A 92 14.95 13.62 -1.81
N PRO A 93 15.45 13.43 -3.05
CA PRO A 93 16.12 14.48 -3.80
C PRO A 93 15.15 15.44 -4.52
N PHE A 94 13.89 15.05 -4.68
CA PHE A 94 12.84 15.84 -5.31
C PHE A 94 12.06 16.63 -4.25
N LYS A 95 11.48 17.76 -4.66
CA LYS A 95 10.79 18.66 -3.74
C LYS A 95 9.33 18.26 -3.58
N VAL A 96 8.87 18.18 -2.34
CA VAL A 96 7.45 18.05 -1.99
C VAL A 96 7.02 19.31 -1.25
N VAL A 97 5.82 19.83 -1.53
CA VAL A 97 5.25 21.02 -0.87
C VAL A 97 3.82 20.75 -0.42
N ALA A 98 3.35 21.51 0.58
CA ALA A 98 1.94 21.52 0.94
C ALA A 98 1.11 22.13 -0.19
N GLY A 99 0.13 21.38 -0.67
CA GLY A 99 -0.90 21.81 -1.59
C GLY A 99 -2.15 22.31 -0.86
N ARG A 100 -3.26 22.33 -1.60
CA ARG A 100 -4.57 22.59 -1.03
C ARG A 100 -4.95 21.47 -0.06
N ASP A 101 -5.62 21.82 1.03
CA ASP A 101 -6.14 20.88 2.04
C ASP A 101 -5.05 19.96 2.61
N ASP A 102 -3.83 20.52 2.73
CA ASP A 102 -2.62 19.84 3.21
C ASP A 102 -2.19 18.61 2.39
N ARG A 103 -2.62 18.52 1.12
CA ARG A 103 -2.19 17.43 0.23
C ARG A 103 -0.71 17.58 -0.16
N PRO A 104 0.13 16.55 -0.11
CA PRO A 104 1.51 16.64 -0.58
C PRO A 104 1.55 16.78 -2.11
N MET A 105 2.28 17.78 -2.60
CA MET A 105 2.44 18.08 -4.03
C MET A 105 3.89 17.94 -4.45
N ILE A 106 4.15 17.15 -5.47
CA ILE A 106 5.49 16.87 -5.99
C ILE A 106 5.85 17.93 -7.02
N VAL A 107 6.91 18.68 -6.76
CA VAL A 107 7.35 19.80 -7.61
C VAL A 107 8.46 19.33 -8.55
N VAL A 108 8.23 19.50 -9.85
CA VAL A 108 9.20 19.14 -10.90
C VAL A 108 9.39 20.31 -11.87
N GLN A 109 10.57 20.38 -12.47
CA GLN A 109 10.84 21.23 -13.61
C GLN A 109 10.54 20.45 -14.89
N ASN A 110 9.63 20.97 -15.70
CA ASN A 110 9.28 20.42 -17.00
C ASN A 110 9.25 21.57 -18.01
N GLU A 111 10.01 21.46 -19.10
CA GLU A 111 10.13 22.51 -20.14
C GLU A 111 10.53 23.90 -19.58
N GLY A 112 11.35 23.94 -18.53
CA GLY A 112 11.76 25.18 -17.86
C GLY A 112 10.66 25.83 -17.01
N GLN A 113 9.51 25.17 -16.83
CA GLN A 113 8.43 25.60 -15.94
C GLN A 113 8.33 24.68 -14.73
N SER A 114 8.10 25.28 -13.57
CA SER A 114 7.76 24.52 -12.36
C SER A 114 6.33 24.01 -12.48
N ARG A 115 6.14 22.70 -12.43
CA ARG A 115 4.82 22.05 -12.35
C ARG A 115 4.70 21.29 -11.03
N GLN A 116 3.46 21.15 -10.56
CA GLN A 116 3.13 20.37 -9.38
C GLN A 116 2.26 19.20 -9.80
N PHE A 117 2.55 18.03 -9.27
CA PHE A 117 1.77 16.81 -9.50
C PHE A 117 1.32 16.23 -8.17
N THR A 118 0.14 15.65 -8.15
CA THR A 118 -0.29 14.84 -7.00
C THR A 118 0.40 13.46 -7.03
N PRO A 119 0.51 12.77 -5.88
CA PRO A 119 1.04 11.40 -5.84
C PRO A 119 0.28 10.43 -6.75
N GLU A 120 -1.02 10.65 -6.92
CA GLU A 120 -1.93 9.86 -7.75
C GLU A 120 -1.65 10.08 -9.24
N GLU A 121 -1.34 11.30 -9.68
CA GLU A 121 -0.94 11.58 -11.07
C GLU A 121 0.40 10.91 -11.44
N ILE A 122 1.35 10.85 -10.49
CA ILE A 122 2.61 10.12 -10.69
C ILE A 122 2.35 8.61 -10.74
N SER A 123 1.53 8.09 -9.83
CA SER A 123 1.16 6.66 -9.81
C SER A 123 0.37 6.27 -11.04
N ALA A 124 -0.49 7.15 -11.55
CA ALA A 124 -1.20 6.98 -12.81
C ALA A 124 -0.23 6.83 -13.98
N ALA A 125 0.88 7.57 -14.03
CA ALA A 125 1.89 7.39 -15.07
C ALA A 125 2.55 5.99 -15.02
N VAL A 126 2.74 5.43 -13.82
CA VAL A 126 3.22 4.05 -13.64
C VAL A 126 2.15 3.05 -14.11
N LEU A 127 0.89 3.26 -13.74
CA LEU A 127 -0.24 2.42 -14.17
C LEU A 127 -0.43 2.46 -15.69
N THR A 128 -0.32 3.62 -16.33
CA THR A 128 -0.33 3.75 -17.79
C THR A 128 0.80 2.94 -18.42
N LYS A 129 2.01 2.94 -17.84
CA LYS A 129 3.10 2.09 -18.35
C LYS A 129 2.78 0.59 -18.22
N MET A 130 2.06 0.19 -17.16
CA MET A 130 1.63 -1.20 -16.96
C MET A 130 0.53 -1.58 -17.97
N GLU A 131 -0.43 -0.69 -18.22
CA GLU A 131 -1.44 -0.81 -19.27
C GLU A 131 -0.78 -0.96 -20.64
N GLU A 132 0.08 -0.02 -21.05
CA GLU A 132 0.81 -0.06 -22.32
C GLU A 132 1.58 -1.38 -22.51
N THR A 133 2.24 -1.84 -21.44
CA THR A 133 2.97 -3.12 -21.44
C THR A 133 2.03 -4.29 -21.71
N ALA A 134 0.86 -4.31 -21.07
CA ALA A 134 -0.15 -5.33 -21.29
C ALA A 134 -0.78 -5.24 -22.68
N GLU A 135 -1.07 -4.03 -23.19
CA GLU A 135 -1.65 -3.82 -24.52
C GLU A 135 -0.74 -4.31 -25.63
N VAL A 136 0.57 -3.99 -25.54
CA VAL A 136 1.58 -4.47 -26.50
C VAL A 136 1.66 -5.99 -26.50
N TYR A 137 1.67 -6.62 -25.32
CA TYR A 137 1.73 -8.07 -25.20
C TYR A 137 0.46 -8.78 -25.72
N LEU A 138 -0.71 -8.20 -25.41
CA LEU A 138 -2.01 -8.79 -25.72
C LEU A 138 -2.51 -8.47 -27.13
N GLY A 139 -1.95 -7.44 -27.78
CA GLY A 139 -2.35 -6.95 -29.09
C GLY A 139 -3.74 -6.32 -29.12
N THR A 140 -4.25 -5.85 -27.98
CA THR A 140 -5.58 -5.26 -27.82
C THR A 140 -5.58 -4.24 -26.69
N THR A 141 -6.55 -3.34 -26.68
CA THR A 141 -6.71 -2.37 -25.60
C THR A 141 -7.09 -3.03 -24.29
N VAL A 142 -6.51 -2.55 -23.19
CA VAL A 142 -6.78 -3.04 -21.83
C VAL A 142 -7.41 -1.90 -21.05
N LYS A 143 -8.62 -2.11 -20.54
CA LYS A 143 -9.33 -1.07 -19.77
C LYS A 143 -9.75 -1.52 -18.39
N ASN A 144 -9.80 -2.82 -18.13
CA ASN A 144 -10.23 -3.35 -16.85
C ASN A 144 -9.00 -3.78 -16.05
N ALA A 145 -8.92 -3.39 -14.77
CA ALA A 145 -7.81 -3.78 -13.91
C ALA A 145 -8.27 -4.09 -12.50
N VAL A 146 -7.62 -5.08 -11.88
CA VAL A 146 -7.58 -5.25 -10.42
C VAL A 146 -6.22 -4.74 -9.95
N ILE A 147 -6.21 -3.79 -9.02
CA ILE A 147 -4.99 -3.15 -8.53
C ILE A 147 -4.77 -3.54 -7.06
N THR A 148 -3.53 -3.85 -6.70
CA THR A 148 -3.21 -4.26 -5.33
C THR A 148 -2.79 -3.10 -4.43
N VAL A 149 -3.11 -3.22 -3.14
CA VAL A 149 -2.69 -2.30 -2.07
C VAL A 149 -2.21 -3.07 -0.83
N PRO A 150 -1.32 -2.50 0.00
CA PRO A 150 -0.95 -3.09 1.27
C PRO A 150 -2.17 -3.23 2.19
N VAL A 151 -2.16 -4.21 3.09
CA VAL A 151 -3.34 -4.46 3.95
C VAL A 151 -3.62 -3.30 4.89
N TYR A 152 -2.58 -2.60 5.35
CA TYR A 152 -2.69 -1.44 6.25
C TYR A 152 -3.13 -0.14 5.56
N PHE A 153 -3.32 -0.13 4.23
CA PHE A 153 -3.76 1.09 3.55
C PHE A 153 -5.09 1.58 4.11
N SER A 154 -5.09 2.84 4.57
CA SER A 154 -6.28 3.52 5.05
C SER A 154 -7.28 3.74 3.92
N ASN A 155 -8.47 4.20 4.29
CA ASN A 155 -9.49 4.57 3.33
C ASN A 155 -8.99 5.59 2.28
N SER A 156 -8.28 6.65 2.72
CA SER A 156 -7.77 7.69 1.83
C SER A 156 -6.72 7.14 0.85
N GLN A 157 -5.90 6.19 1.27
CA GLN A 157 -4.87 5.58 0.42
C GLN A 157 -5.46 4.62 -0.61
N ARG A 158 -6.52 3.87 -0.25
CA ARG A 158 -7.29 3.05 -1.18
C ARG A 158 -7.97 3.91 -2.24
N GLN A 159 -8.63 4.99 -1.83
CA GLN A 159 -9.25 5.94 -2.75
C GLN A 159 -8.21 6.57 -3.69
N ALA A 160 -7.08 7.04 -3.16
CA ALA A 160 -5.98 7.59 -3.97
C ALA A 160 -5.46 6.59 -5.01
N THR A 161 -5.48 5.29 -4.71
CA THR A 161 -5.10 4.23 -5.66
C THR A 161 -6.15 4.03 -6.76
N MET A 162 -7.43 4.09 -6.42
CA MET A 162 -8.51 4.07 -7.41
C MET A 162 -8.47 5.31 -8.32
N ASP A 163 -8.23 6.48 -7.73
CA ASP A 163 -8.09 7.74 -8.48
C ASP A 163 -6.91 7.68 -9.45
N ALA A 164 -5.77 7.13 -9.02
CA ALA A 164 -4.62 6.91 -9.90
C ALA A 164 -4.97 5.99 -11.09
N GLY A 165 -5.75 4.93 -10.85
CA GLY A 165 -6.27 4.07 -11.91
C GLY A 165 -7.21 4.79 -12.86
N ALA A 166 -8.13 5.61 -12.33
CA ALA A 166 -9.04 6.41 -13.13
C ALA A 166 -8.30 7.45 -13.99
N ILE A 167 -7.29 8.14 -13.43
CA ILE A 167 -6.42 9.08 -14.16
C ILE A 167 -5.64 8.37 -15.27
N ALA A 168 -5.21 7.12 -15.04
CA ALA A 168 -4.56 6.29 -16.05
C ALA A 168 -5.52 5.83 -17.16
N GLY A 169 -6.84 6.01 -17.00
CA GLY A 169 -7.84 5.56 -17.95
C GLY A 169 -8.23 4.10 -17.79
N LEU A 170 -7.98 3.51 -16.61
CA LEU A 170 -8.38 2.17 -16.23
C LEU A 170 -9.69 2.21 -15.43
N ASN A 171 -10.59 1.28 -15.76
CA ASN A 171 -11.68 0.85 -14.91
C ASN A 171 -11.13 -0.08 -13.83
N VAL A 172 -10.91 0.46 -12.63
CA VAL A 172 -10.48 -0.31 -11.46
C VAL A 172 -11.66 -1.14 -10.97
N MET A 173 -11.70 -2.41 -11.38
CA MET A 173 -12.80 -3.33 -11.06
C MET A 173 -12.86 -3.65 -9.58
N GLN A 174 -11.68 -3.80 -8.97
CA GLN A 174 -11.53 -4.08 -7.55
C GLN A 174 -10.14 -3.66 -7.06
N ILE A 175 -10.08 -3.14 -5.84
CA ILE A 175 -8.85 -3.06 -5.06
C ILE A 175 -8.72 -4.33 -4.20
N ILE A 176 -7.57 -4.99 -4.26
CA ILE A 176 -7.31 -6.20 -3.48
C ILE A 176 -6.07 -6.03 -2.60
N ASN A 177 -6.08 -6.60 -1.41
CA ASN A 177 -4.91 -6.57 -0.56
C ASN A 177 -3.77 -7.43 -1.17
N GLU A 178 -2.54 -6.92 -1.16
CA GLU A 178 -1.32 -7.62 -1.61
C GLU A 178 -1.20 -9.04 -1.01
N PRO A 179 -1.32 -9.24 0.32
CA PRO A 179 -1.25 -10.58 0.90
C PRO A 179 -2.40 -11.49 0.47
N THR A 180 -3.59 -10.92 0.27
CA THR A 180 -4.76 -11.63 -0.24
C THR A 180 -4.53 -12.13 -1.66
N ALA A 181 -4.01 -11.26 -2.54
CA ALA A 181 -3.65 -11.62 -3.90
C ALA A 181 -2.59 -12.74 -3.90
N ALA A 182 -1.56 -12.63 -3.06
CA ALA A 182 -0.58 -13.70 -2.94
C ALA A 182 -1.19 -15.02 -2.48
N ALA A 183 -2.14 -15.00 -1.53
CA ALA A 183 -2.84 -16.21 -1.09
C ALA A 183 -3.64 -16.87 -2.23
N ILE A 184 -4.30 -16.08 -3.08
CA ILE A 184 -4.95 -16.55 -4.32
C ILE A 184 -3.92 -17.21 -5.23
N ALA A 185 -2.81 -16.52 -5.51
CA ALA A 185 -1.79 -16.96 -6.45
C ALA A 185 -1.23 -18.34 -6.09
N TYR A 186 -0.92 -18.57 -4.81
CA TYR A 186 -0.36 -19.83 -4.32
C TYR A 186 -1.32 -21.03 -4.40
N GLY A 187 -2.51 -20.85 -4.98
CA GLY A 187 -3.35 -21.96 -5.40
C GLY A 187 -3.98 -22.70 -4.24
N LEU A 188 -4.44 -21.97 -3.22
CA LEU A 188 -5.35 -22.52 -2.22
C LEU A 188 -6.62 -23.13 -2.84
N GLU A 189 -6.90 -22.80 -4.09
CA GLU A 189 -7.96 -23.35 -4.94
C GLU A 189 -7.71 -24.79 -5.43
N LYS A 190 -6.46 -25.20 -5.70
CA LYS A 190 -6.16 -26.53 -6.28
C LYS A 190 -6.06 -27.65 -5.24
N MET A 191 -6.35 -27.35 -3.97
CA MET A 191 -6.22 -28.30 -2.89
C MET A 191 -7.58 -28.93 -2.55
N PRO A 192 -7.66 -30.27 -2.39
CA PRO A 192 -8.91 -30.92 -2.07
C PRO A 192 -9.53 -30.29 -0.82
N VAL A 193 -10.78 -29.86 -0.93
CA VAL A 193 -11.57 -29.34 0.18
C VAL A 193 -11.75 -30.47 1.18
N THR A 194 -10.80 -30.62 2.10
CA THR A 194 -11.03 -31.35 3.34
C THR A 194 -11.91 -30.47 4.22
N ASN A 195 -12.86 -31.05 4.96
CA ASN A 195 -13.73 -30.34 5.91
C ASN A 195 -12.97 -29.60 7.05
N GLU A 196 -11.64 -29.59 7.02
CA GLU A 196 -10.78 -28.86 7.95
C GLU A 196 -10.22 -27.64 7.21
N GLY A 197 -10.64 -26.44 7.65
CA GLY A 197 -10.12 -25.17 7.13
C GLY A 197 -8.59 -25.11 7.21
N ARG A 198 -7.96 -24.57 6.18
CA ARG A 198 -6.51 -24.47 6.05
C ARG A 198 -6.06 -23.05 6.36
N LEU A 199 -5.31 -22.88 7.45
CA LEU A 199 -4.77 -21.58 7.80
C LEU A 199 -3.44 -21.33 7.09
N VAL A 200 -3.38 -20.23 6.35
CA VAL A 200 -2.17 -19.79 5.64
C VAL A 200 -1.70 -18.48 6.22
N LEU A 201 -0.40 -18.39 6.45
CA LEU A 201 0.26 -17.13 6.80
C LEU A 201 0.96 -16.58 5.57
N VAL A 202 0.69 -15.31 5.26
CA VAL A 202 1.42 -14.57 4.24
C VAL A 202 2.40 -13.64 4.91
N PHE A 203 3.68 -13.80 4.57
CA PHE A 203 4.77 -12.96 5.03
C PHE A 203 5.30 -12.18 3.82
N ASP A 204 4.87 -10.93 3.70
CA ASP A 204 5.25 -10.02 2.63
C ASP A 204 6.30 -9.03 3.11
N LEU A 205 7.50 -9.11 2.55
CA LEU A 205 8.57 -8.16 2.82
C LEU A 205 9.03 -7.57 1.50
N GLY A 206 8.47 -6.39 1.19
CA GLY A 206 8.70 -5.63 -0.03
C GLY A 206 9.96 -4.75 0.02
N GLY A 207 10.01 -3.77 -0.89
CA GLY A 207 11.09 -2.78 -0.97
C GLY A 207 10.92 -1.56 -0.04
N GLY A 208 9.69 -1.31 0.43
CA GLY A 208 9.41 -0.24 1.38
C GLY A 208 8.22 -0.50 2.29
N THR A 209 7.63 -1.70 2.18
CA THR A 209 6.43 -2.13 2.89
C THR A 209 6.70 -3.50 3.48
N PHE A 210 6.03 -3.78 4.60
CA PHE A 210 6.10 -5.07 5.25
C PHE A 210 4.71 -5.38 5.77
N ASP A 211 4.22 -6.57 5.44
CA ASP A 211 2.89 -7.01 5.80
C ASP A 211 2.97 -8.46 6.27
N VAL A 212 2.56 -8.71 7.51
CA VAL A 212 2.30 -10.07 7.98
C VAL A 212 0.81 -10.25 8.10
N SER A 213 0.26 -11.09 7.24
CA SER A 213 -1.16 -11.39 7.23
C SER A 213 -1.41 -12.83 7.66
N LEU A 214 -1.93 -12.95 8.87
CA LEU A 214 -3.07 -13.82 9.19
C LEU A 214 -4.38 -13.01 9.12
N LEU A 215 -4.29 -11.79 8.55
CA LEU A 215 -4.98 -10.52 8.87
C LEU A 215 -4.53 -10.04 10.28
N ASN A 216 -3.68 -9.02 10.58
CA ASN A 216 -3.10 -7.80 9.96
C ASN A 216 -1.79 -7.35 10.72
N ILE A 217 -0.99 -6.32 10.27
CA ILE A 217 -0.23 -5.24 11.02
C ILE A 217 1.03 -4.60 10.32
N ASP A 218 1.19 -3.26 10.54
CA ASP A 218 2.29 -2.23 10.50
C ASP A 218 3.24 -1.96 9.29
N PRO A 219 3.28 -0.72 8.74
CA PRO A 219 4.17 -0.34 7.63
C PRO A 219 5.56 0.19 8.02
N GLY A 220 6.55 -0.09 7.15
CA GLY A 220 7.65 0.86 6.88
C GLY A 220 9.07 0.40 7.24
N LEU A 221 9.56 -0.69 6.65
CA LEU A 221 10.94 -1.15 6.83
C LEU A 221 11.79 -0.89 5.57
N ASP A 222 12.87 -0.13 5.68
CA ASP A 222 13.89 0.03 4.63
C ASP A 222 15.18 -0.72 5.01
N ILE A 223 15.37 -1.89 4.40
CA ILE A 223 16.53 -2.77 4.64
C ILE A 223 17.82 -2.17 4.07
N ASP A 224 17.72 -1.28 3.08
CA ASP A 224 18.87 -0.68 2.43
C ASP A 224 19.54 0.39 3.32
N MET A 225 18.82 0.91 4.32
CA MET A 225 19.37 1.85 5.31
C MET A 225 20.52 1.25 6.13
N GLY A 226 20.46 -0.03 6.50
CA GLY A 226 21.56 -0.69 7.21
C GLY A 226 22.86 -0.72 6.40
N LEU A 227 22.76 -0.91 5.07
CA LEU A 227 23.91 -0.82 4.16
C LEU A 227 24.40 0.62 3.99
N TYR A 228 23.48 1.57 3.94
CA TYR A 228 23.81 2.99 3.88
C TYR A 228 24.60 3.45 5.12
N GLU A 229 24.21 3.01 6.32
CA GLU A 229 24.94 3.30 7.56
C GLU A 229 26.34 2.68 7.58
N PHE A 230 26.48 1.43 7.14
CA PHE A 230 27.80 0.80 7.02
C PHE A 230 28.75 1.61 6.13
N ILE A 231 28.25 2.11 5.00
CA ILE A 231 29.07 2.93 4.10
C ILE A 231 29.40 4.28 4.73
N ARG A 232 28.50 4.85 5.54
CA ARG A 232 28.78 6.07 6.31
C ARG A 232 29.98 5.89 7.24
N GLU A 233 30.11 4.72 7.87
CA GLU A 233 31.23 4.41 8.76
C GLU A 233 32.56 4.20 8.02
N HIS A 234 32.52 3.70 6.78
CA HIS A 234 33.70 3.30 6.01
C HIS A 234 34.19 4.38 5.02
N ARG A 235 33.55 5.55 5.00
CA ARG A 235 33.95 6.69 4.15
C ARG A 235 34.61 7.81 4.94
N LYS A 236 35.60 8.46 4.33
CA LYS A 236 36.32 9.62 4.92
C LYS A 236 35.65 10.97 4.66
N THR A 237 34.75 11.03 3.68
CA THR A 237 34.14 12.28 3.18
C THR A 237 32.63 12.23 3.31
N ASP A 238 32.02 13.34 3.72
CA ASP A 238 30.56 13.44 3.82
C ASP A 238 29.95 13.79 2.46
N ILE A 239 29.00 12.97 2.01
CA ILE A 239 28.32 13.12 0.71
C ILE A 239 26.86 13.52 0.86
N ARG A 240 26.39 13.85 2.08
CA ARG A 240 24.99 14.20 2.38
C ARG A 240 24.45 15.32 1.49
N SER A 241 25.30 16.30 1.17
CA SER A 241 24.93 17.42 0.30
C SER A 241 24.90 17.07 -1.19
N ASN A 242 25.43 15.91 -1.59
CA ASN A 242 25.53 15.50 -2.98
C ASN A 242 24.49 14.41 -3.32
N LEU A 243 23.30 14.85 -3.70
CA LEU A 243 22.16 13.98 -4.05
C LEU A 243 22.50 12.94 -5.14
N ARG A 244 23.36 13.32 -6.10
CA ARG A 244 23.84 12.40 -7.15
C ARG A 244 24.70 11.27 -6.56
N ALA A 245 25.63 11.59 -5.67
CA ALA A 245 26.47 10.60 -4.99
C ALA A 245 25.59 9.65 -4.16
N LEU A 246 24.65 10.19 -3.39
CA LEU A 246 23.71 9.41 -2.58
C LEU A 246 22.89 8.42 -3.41
N ARG A 247 22.32 8.87 -4.54
CA ARG A 247 21.51 7.99 -5.41
C ARG A 247 22.33 6.85 -6.02
N ARG A 248 23.54 7.17 -6.51
CA ARG A 248 24.46 6.15 -7.05
C ARG A 248 24.83 5.12 -5.99
N LEU A 249 25.04 5.58 -4.77
CA LEU A 249 25.37 4.71 -3.65
C LEU A 249 24.21 3.78 -3.27
N ARG A 250 22.98 4.32 -3.13
CA ARG A 250 21.78 3.49 -2.86
C ARG A 250 21.59 2.41 -3.92
N THR A 251 21.80 2.74 -5.20
CA THR A 251 21.71 1.77 -6.31
C THR A 251 22.75 0.64 -6.15
N ALA A 252 23.97 0.98 -5.72
CA ALA A 252 25.01 -0.02 -5.45
C ALA A 252 24.70 -0.89 -4.22
N CYS A 253 24.13 -0.30 -3.16
CA CYS A 253 23.66 -1.04 -1.97
C CYS A 253 22.58 -2.06 -2.33
N GLU A 254 21.57 -1.65 -3.10
CA GLU A 254 20.48 -2.54 -3.51
C GLU A 254 21.02 -3.73 -4.32
N ARG A 255 21.95 -3.47 -5.24
CA ARG A 255 22.64 -4.53 -5.99
C ARG A 255 23.41 -5.47 -5.06
N ALA A 256 24.12 -4.93 -4.08
CA ALA A 256 24.86 -5.71 -3.09
C ALA A 256 23.93 -6.58 -2.24
N LYS A 257 22.79 -6.05 -1.77
CA LYS A 257 21.77 -6.82 -1.03
C LYS A 257 21.29 -8.03 -1.83
N ARG A 258 20.97 -7.83 -3.12
CA ARG A 258 20.56 -8.93 -4.02
C ARG A 258 21.65 -9.99 -4.16
N ILE A 259 22.91 -9.58 -4.32
CA ILE A 259 24.04 -10.53 -4.41
C ILE A 259 24.20 -11.29 -3.10
N LEU A 260 24.17 -10.62 -1.95
CA LEU A 260 24.30 -11.24 -0.62
C LEU A 260 23.18 -12.25 -0.29
N SER A 261 22.05 -12.19 -0.99
CA SER A 261 20.99 -13.19 -0.88
C SER A 261 21.37 -14.55 -1.49
N SER A 262 22.40 -14.60 -2.33
CA SER A 262 22.93 -15.83 -2.95
C SER A 262 24.39 -16.12 -2.59
N SER A 263 25.22 -15.07 -2.45
CA SER A 263 26.64 -15.14 -2.12
C SER A 263 26.93 -14.75 -0.67
N THR A 264 28.04 -15.23 -0.10
CA THR A 264 28.44 -14.93 1.28
C THR A 264 29.14 -13.59 1.44
N GLU A 265 29.60 -12.99 0.34
CA GLU A 265 30.28 -11.70 0.29
C GLU A 265 30.06 -11.03 -1.07
N THR A 266 30.24 -9.72 -1.12
CA THR A 266 30.24 -8.93 -2.36
C THR A 266 31.04 -7.64 -2.16
N THR A 267 31.44 -7.05 -3.27
CA THR A 267 32.10 -5.73 -3.30
C THR A 267 31.11 -4.67 -3.78
N ILE A 268 31.13 -3.51 -3.11
CA ILE A 268 30.42 -2.29 -3.49
C ILE A 268 31.46 -1.36 -4.11
N GLU A 269 31.30 -1.10 -5.40
CA GLU A 269 32.18 -0.24 -6.18
C GLU A 269 31.37 0.87 -6.85
N VAL A 270 31.79 2.12 -6.65
CA VAL A 270 31.20 3.29 -7.30
C VAL A 270 32.31 4.26 -7.71
N ASP A 271 32.61 4.29 -9.01
CA ASP A 271 33.61 5.20 -9.59
C ASP A 271 33.24 6.67 -9.35
N SER A 272 34.20 7.50 -8.97
CA SER A 272 34.03 8.94 -8.80
C SER A 272 32.77 9.27 -7.99
N LEU A 273 32.62 8.65 -6.82
CA LEU A 273 31.45 8.81 -5.97
C LEU A 273 31.32 10.28 -5.51
N HIS A 274 32.42 10.89 -5.08
CA HIS A 274 32.46 12.27 -4.61
C HIS A 274 33.83 12.89 -4.84
N ASP A 275 33.88 14.12 -5.37
CA ASP A 275 35.12 14.88 -5.63
C ASP A 275 36.21 14.10 -6.41
N GLY A 276 35.79 13.25 -7.35
CA GLY A 276 36.73 12.44 -8.13
C GLY A 276 37.26 11.20 -7.39
N ILE A 277 36.82 10.96 -6.16
CA ILE A 277 37.25 9.82 -5.33
C ILE A 277 36.33 8.63 -5.58
N ASP A 278 36.92 7.50 -5.96
CA ASP A 278 36.23 6.22 -6.10
C ASP A 278 35.86 5.65 -4.73
N PHE A 279 34.72 4.98 -4.64
CA PHE A 279 34.33 4.22 -3.46
C PHE A 279 34.47 2.72 -3.72
N TYR A 280 35.19 2.05 -2.83
CA TYR A 280 35.40 0.61 -2.87
C TYR A 280 35.30 0.06 -1.44
N SER A 281 34.38 -0.88 -1.21
CA SER A 281 34.25 -1.58 0.07
C SER A 281 33.70 -2.99 -0.12
N THR A 282 34.22 -3.95 0.65
CA THR A 282 33.71 -5.33 0.67
C THR A 282 32.78 -5.50 1.85
N ILE A 283 31.63 -6.15 1.64
CA ILE A 283 30.68 -6.48 2.69
C ILE A 283 30.36 -7.98 2.66
N THR A 284 30.34 -8.59 3.84
CA THR A 284 29.93 -9.98 4.03
C THR A 284 28.44 -10.06 4.36
N ARG A 285 27.83 -11.20 4.08
CA ARG A 285 26.44 -11.49 4.48
C ARG A 285 26.27 -11.39 5.99
N SER A 286 27.24 -11.90 6.77
CA SER A 286 27.19 -11.82 8.23
C SER A 286 27.14 -10.39 8.74
N ARG A 287 27.92 -9.47 8.13
CA ARG A 287 27.89 -8.05 8.50
C ARG A 287 26.57 -7.39 8.10
N PHE A 288 26.05 -7.68 6.90
CA PHE A 288 24.73 -7.22 6.48
C PHE A 288 23.61 -7.68 7.43
N GLU A 289 23.66 -8.93 7.88
CA GLU A 289 22.70 -9.48 8.82
C GLU A 289 22.81 -8.85 10.21
N GLU A 290 24.03 -8.52 10.65
CA GLU A 290 24.27 -7.80 11.90
C GLU A 290 23.69 -6.39 11.87
N LEU A 291 23.93 -5.65 10.79
CA LEU A 291 23.44 -4.28 10.59
C LEU A 291 21.91 -4.21 10.61
N ASN A 292 21.24 -5.23 10.07
CA ASN A 292 19.78 -5.29 9.96
C ASN A 292 19.13 -6.15 11.05
N LYS A 293 19.88 -6.55 12.09
CA LYS A 293 19.37 -7.46 13.13
C LYS A 293 18.14 -6.91 13.85
N GLY A 294 18.14 -5.61 14.17
CA GLY A 294 17.01 -4.93 14.82
C GLY A 294 15.76 -5.04 13.94
N LEU A 295 15.90 -4.64 12.68
CA LEU A 295 14.86 -4.70 11.65
C LEU A 295 14.24 -6.10 11.52
N PHE A 296 15.07 -7.13 11.35
CA PHE A 296 14.58 -8.52 11.22
C PHE A 296 13.89 -9.02 12.49
N SER A 297 14.32 -8.54 13.66
CA SER A 297 13.69 -8.88 14.94
C SER A 297 12.30 -8.24 15.03
N SER A 298 12.16 -6.97 14.66
CA SER A 298 10.88 -6.26 14.59
C SER A 298 9.89 -6.96 13.65
N CYS A 299 10.34 -7.47 12.49
CA CYS A 299 9.50 -8.28 11.61
C CYS A 299 8.91 -9.51 12.32
N MET A 300 9.72 -10.21 13.13
CA MET A 300 9.26 -11.39 13.87
C MET A 300 8.35 -11.04 15.04
N GLU A 301 8.50 -9.85 15.62
CA GLU A 301 7.60 -9.35 16.66
C GLU A 301 6.22 -9.03 16.08
N ALA A 302 6.15 -8.38 14.92
CA ALA A 302 4.91 -8.16 14.19
C ALA A 302 4.21 -9.50 13.86
N LEU A 303 4.96 -10.51 13.40
CA LEU A 303 4.45 -11.86 13.17
C LEU A 303 3.83 -12.48 14.43
N LYS A 304 4.49 -12.35 15.58
CA LYS A 304 3.95 -12.84 16.87
C LYS A 304 2.68 -12.11 17.24
N LYS A 305 2.66 -10.78 17.11
CA LYS A 305 1.48 -9.94 17.40
C LYS A 305 0.30 -10.34 16.51
N CYS A 306 0.55 -10.60 15.22
CA CYS A 306 -0.44 -11.08 14.27
C CYS A 306 -1.09 -12.42 14.70
N LEU A 307 -0.27 -13.40 15.12
CA LEU A 307 -0.77 -14.68 15.66
C LEU A 307 -1.59 -14.50 16.95
N CYS A 308 -1.15 -13.60 17.84
CA CYS A 308 -1.87 -13.27 19.07
C CYS A 308 -3.22 -12.61 18.78
N ASP A 309 -3.26 -11.62 17.88
CA ASP A 309 -4.48 -10.90 17.49
C ASP A 309 -5.49 -11.84 16.80
N ALA A 310 -5.00 -12.81 16.01
CA ALA A 310 -5.82 -13.85 15.42
C ALA A 310 -6.25 -14.95 16.42
N ASN A 311 -5.70 -14.96 17.64
CA ASN A 311 -5.86 -16.03 18.62
C ASN A 311 -5.52 -17.42 18.04
N VAL A 312 -4.45 -17.48 17.25
CA VAL A 312 -3.98 -18.67 16.55
C VAL A 312 -2.63 -19.09 17.12
N ASP A 313 -2.52 -20.37 17.48
CA ASP A 313 -1.23 -20.97 17.79
C ASP A 313 -0.43 -21.25 16.51
N LYS A 314 0.88 -21.00 16.52
CA LYS A 314 1.78 -21.21 15.36
C LYS A 314 1.72 -22.63 14.78
N SER A 315 1.36 -23.64 15.57
CA SER A 315 1.19 -25.03 15.11
C SER A 315 0.02 -25.20 14.15
N LYS A 316 -1.02 -24.33 14.24
CA LYS A 316 -2.21 -24.37 13.38
C LYS A 316 -1.99 -23.76 12.00
N VAL A 317 -0.98 -22.89 11.85
CA VAL A 317 -0.59 -22.35 10.54
C VAL A 317 -0.12 -23.52 9.69
N ARG A 318 -0.76 -23.82 8.56
CA ARG A 318 -0.37 -24.96 7.73
C ARG A 318 0.75 -24.58 6.76
N ASP A 319 0.63 -23.41 6.15
CA ASP A 319 1.59 -22.91 5.15
C ASP A 319 2.07 -21.51 5.51
N VAL A 320 3.33 -21.25 5.14
CA VAL A 320 3.95 -19.93 5.26
C VAL A 320 4.36 -19.51 3.85
N VAL A 321 3.61 -18.58 3.29
CA VAL A 321 3.80 -18.03 1.94
C VAL A 321 4.74 -16.83 2.03
N LEU A 322 5.76 -16.81 1.17
CA LEU A 322 6.72 -15.71 1.07
C LEU A 322 6.39 -14.82 -0.12
N VAL A 323 6.27 -13.53 0.13
CA VAL A 323 5.96 -12.50 -0.85
C VAL A 323 6.95 -11.35 -0.72
N GLY A 324 7.26 -10.67 -1.82
CA GLY A 324 8.19 -9.55 -1.81
C GLY A 324 9.66 -9.97 -1.88
N GLY A 325 10.47 -9.18 -2.57
CA GLY A 325 11.84 -9.55 -2.93
C GLY A 325 12.77 -9.72 -1.73
N SER A 326 12.50 -9.02 -0.63
CA SER A 326 13.33 -9.07 0.57
C SER A 326 13.16 -10.37 1.35
N THR A 327 12.11 -11.16 1.10
CA THR A 327 11.99 -12.53 1.65
C THR A 327 13.04 -13.49 1.10
N ARG A 328 13.78 -13.11 0.04
CA ARG A 328 14.93 -13.88 -0.48
C ARG A 328 16.14 -13.85 0.45
N ILE A 329 16.16 -12.92 1.43
CA ILE A 329 17.26 -12.81 2.40
C ILE A 329 17.34 -14.10 3.24
N PRO A 330 18.48 -14.83 3.23
CA PRO A 330 18.61 -16.11 3.94
C PRO A 330 18.31 -16.04 5.43
N LYS A 331 18.68 -14.91 6.08
CA LYS A 331 18.42 -14.70 7.50
C LYS A 331 16.95 -14.64 7.85
N VAL A 332 16.15 -13.92 7.06
CA VAL A 332 14.69 -13.82 7.21
C VAL A 332 14.06 -15.21 7.11
N GLN A 333 14.44 -15.99 6.10
CA GLN A 333 13.94 -17.36 5.92
C GLN A 333 14.39 -18.30 7.04
N SER A 334 15.61 -18.15 7.57
CA SER A 334 16.07 -18.91 8.73
C SER A 334 15.21 -18.60 9.94
N MET A 335 15.01 -17.32 10.25
CA MET A 335 14.22 -16.87 11.40
C MET A 335 12.77 -17.36 11.31
N LEU A 336 12.16 -17.33 10.12
CA LEU A 336 10.82 -17.88 9.90
C LEU A 336 10.76 -19.41 10.12
N ARG A 337 11.74 -20.15 9.59
CA ARG A 337 11.81 -21.61 9.81
C ARG A 337 11.99 -21.93 11.30
N ASP A 338 12.89 -21.22 11.97
CA ASP A 338 13.15 -21.40 13.40
C ASP A 338 11.89 -21.08 14.22
N PHE A 339 11.16 -20.03 13.85
CA PHE A 339 9.90 -19.65 14.51
C PHE A 339 8.81 -20.72 14.38
N PHE A 340 8.69 -21.33 13.20
CA PHE A 340 7.75 -22.41 12.90
C PHE A 340 8.34 -23.83 13.08
N ASP A 341 9.30 -23.99 13.98
CA ASP A 341 9.84 -25.30 14.40
C ASP A 341 10.37 -26.16 13.22
N GLY A 342 11.03 -25.52 12.25
CA GLY A 342 11.64 -26.16 11.09
C GLY A 342 10.70 -26.39 9.90
N LYS A 343 9.47 -25.84 9.94
CA LYS A 343 8.49 -25.94 8.85
C LYS A 343 9.06 -25.46 7.50
N GLU A 344 8.71 -26.17 6.44
CA GLU A 344 9.06 -25.77 5.08
C GLU A 344 8.26 -24.54 4.65
N LEU A 345 8.95 -23.54 4.09
CA LEU A 345 8.34 -22.31 3.58
C LEU A 345 7.90 -22.50 2.13
N CYS A 346 6.73 -22.00 1.75
CA CYS A 346 6.21 -22.12 0.39
C CYS A 346 7.00 -21.25 -0.61
N ARG A 347 7.49 -21.88 -1.68
CA ARG A 347 8.33 -21.25 -2.73
C ARG A 347 7.87 -21.60 -4.14
N SER A 348 6.64 -22.08 -4.30
CA SER A 348 6.10 -22.53 -5.59
C SER A 348 5.94 -21.41 -6.60
N ILE A 349 5.86 -20.15 -6.15
CA ILE A 349 5.70 -18.96 -6.99
C ILE A 349 6.84 -18.00 -6.71
N ASN A 350 7.23 -17.22 -7.72
CA ASN A 350 8.20 -16.16 -7.55
C ASN A 350 7.64 -15.08 -6.59
N PRO A 351 8.31 -14.77 -5.46
CA PRO A 351 7.81 -13.79 -4.48
C PRO A 351 7.54 -12.39 -5.06
N ASN A 352 8.23 -12.00 -6.14
CA ASN A 352 8.03 -10.70 -6.79
C ASN A 352 6.87 -10.68 -7.80
N GLU A 353 6.33 -11.84 -8.15
CA GLU A 353 5.28 -11.98 -9.18
C GLU A 353 3.95 -12.45 -8.58
N ALA A 354 3.98 -13.01 -7.36
CA ALA A 354 2.83 -13.63 -6.72
C ALA A 354 1.64 -12.67 -6.55
N VAL A 355 1.88 -11.41 -6.19
CA VAL A 355 0.84 -10.41 -5.99
C VAL A 355 0.11 -10.11 -7.30
N ALA A 356 0.85 -9.72 -8.35
CA ALA A 356 0.28 -9.46 -9.67
C ALA A 356 -0.45 -10.69 -10.23
N TYR A 357 0.13 -11.88 -10.04
CA TYR A 357 -0.47 -13.15 -10.47
C TYR A 357 -1.84 -13.38 -9.80
N GLY A 358 -1.94 -13.16 -8.50
CA GLY A 358 -3.20 -13.29 -7.76
C GLY A 358 -4.25 -12.25 -8.16
N ALA A 359 -3.82 -11.02 -8.38
CA ALA A 359 -4.68 -9.96 -8.90
C ALA A 359 -5.21 -10.32 -10.30
N ALA A 360 -4.42 -10.99 -11.15
CA ALA A 360 -4.84 -11.42 -12.47
C ALA A 360 -5.88 -12.55 -12.40
N ILE A 361 -5.76 -13.48 -11.45
CA ILE A 361 -6.81 -14.47 -11.17
C ILE A 361 -8.09 -13.75 -10.77
N GLN A 362 -8.04 -12.81 -9.82
CA GLN A 362 -9.22 -12.06 -9.39
C GLN A 362 -9.86 -11.29 -10.55
N ALA A 363 -9.05 -10.66 -11.40
CA ALA A 363 -9.52 -9.96 -12.60
C ALA A 363 -10.27 -10.90 -13.56
N SER A 364 -9.80 -12.14 -13.71
CA SER A 364 -10.46 -13.15 -14.54
C SER A 364 -11.81 -13.61 -14.00
N VAL A 365 -11.92 -13.74 -12.67
CA VAL A 365 -13.16 -14.11 -11.96
C VAL A 365 -14.20 -13.01 -12.17
N LEU A 366 -13.82 -11.75 -11.95
CA LEU A 366 -14.72 -10.61 -12.13
C LEU A 366 -15.13 -10.39 -13.60
N SER A 367 -14.28 -10.79 -14.55
CA SER A 367 -14.56 -10.66 -15.99
C SER A 367 -15.35 -11.84 -16.57
N GLY A 368 -15.54 -12.91 -15.80
CA GLY A 368 -16.20 -14.14 -16.27
C GLY A 368 -15.41 -14.88 -17.35
N GLU A 369 -14.08 -14.68 -17.42
CA GLU A 369 -13.20 -15.33 -18.41
C GLU A 369 -12.75 -16.74 -17.98
N THR A 370 -13.13 -17.18 -16.77
CA THR A 370 -12.84 -18.53 -16.28
C THR A 370 -13.84 -19.53 -16.87
N GLY A 371 -13.40 -20.22 -17.93
CA GLY A 371 -14.11 -21.36 -18.48
C GLY A 371 -14.21 -22.48 -17.45
N ASP A 372 -15.41 -23.03 -17.26
CA ASP A 372 -15.68 -24.24 -16.46
C ASP A 372 -15.54 -24.14 -14.93
N GLY A 373 -16.18 -23.15 -14.29
CA GLY A 373 -16.75 -23.29 -12.93
C GLY A 373 -15.80 -23.68 -11.77
N THR A 374 -14.49 -23.78 -11.99
CA THR A 374 -13.47 -24.15 -11.01
C THR A 374 -13.10 -22.98 -10.11
N VAL A 375 -13.16 -21.76 -10.65
CA VAL A 375 -12.81 -20.51 -9.94
C VAL A 375 -14.05 -19.79 -9.36
N GLY A 376 -15.25 -20.37 -9.52
CA GLY A 376 -16.54 -19.69 -9.35
C GLY A 376 -16.99 -19.44 -7.91
N ASP A 377 -16.44 -20.15 -6.91
CA ASP A 377 -16.89 -20.09 -5.52
C ASP A 377 -15.82 -19.55 -4.55
N MET A 378 -14.95 -18.64 -5.02
CA MET A 378 -13.99 -17.98 -4.13
C MET A 378 -14.65 -16.80 -3.39
N LEU A 379 -15.25 -17.09 -2.23
CA LEU A 379 -15.64 -16.05 -1.27
C LEU A 379 -14.40 -15.57 -0.52
N LEU A 380 -13.85 -14.45 -0.98
CA LEU A 380 -12.74 -13.80 -0.33
C LEU A 380 -13.28 -12.86 0.76
N LEU A 381 -12.99 -13.18 2.02
CA LEU A 381 -13.38 -12.37 3.18
C LEU A 381 -12.16 -11.58 3.67
N ASP A 382 -12.02 -10.36 3.16
CA ASP A 382 -11.05 -9.39 3.66
C ASP A 382 -11.58 -8.70 4.94
N VAL A 383 -10.72 -8.01 5.68
CA VAL A 383 -11.10 -7.33 6.93
C VAL A 383 -10.57 -5.90 7.03
N THR A 384 -11.19 -5.09 7.89
CA THR A 384 -10.72 -3.73 8.20
C THR A 384 -9.38 -3.76 8.94
N PRO A 385 -8.38 -2.97 8.53
CA PRO A 385 -7.06 -3.00 9.16
C PRO A 385 -7.05 -2.31 10.54
N LEU A 386 -7.84 -1.25 10.70
CA LEU A 386 -7.95 -0.45 11.91
C LEU A 386 -9.44 -0.25 12.27
N SER A 387 -9.68 0.12 13.52
CA SER A 387 -11.01 0.45 14.01
C SER A 387 -11.44 1.81 13.44
N LEU A 388 -12.72 1.89 13.05
CA LEU A 388 -13.35 3.07 12.49
C LEU A 388 -14.42 3.57 13.44
N GLY A 389 -14.49 4.88 13.62
CA GLY A 389 -15.33 5.49 14.64
C GLY A 389 -15.54 6.98 14.41
N ILE A 390 -16.27 7.60 15.34
CA ILE A 390 -16.58 9.03 15.27
C ILE A 390 -16.26 9.78 16.55
N GLU A 391 -16.00 11.06 16.38
CA GLU A 391 -16.16 12.10 17.39
C GLU A 391 -17.39 12.94 16.99
N VAL A 392 -18.35 13.11 17.89
CA VAL A 392 -19.47 14.03 17.68
C VAL A 392 -19.15 15.32 18.42
N VAL A 393 -18.90 16.39 17.66
CA VAL A 393 -18.58 17.71 18.20
C VAL A 393 -19.83 18.59 18.13
N THR A 394 -20.17 19.27 19.22
CA THR A 394 -21.26 20.25 19.24
C THR A 394 -20.79 21.68 19.39
N PHE A 395 -21.36 22.56 18.58
CA PHE A 395 -21.15 24.00 18.66
C PHE A 395 -22.21 24.65 19.57
N GLY A 396 -21.77 25.39 20.60
CA GLY A 396 -22.62 26.14 21.54
C GLY A 396 -21.78 26.95 22.54
N ALA A 397 -22.41 27.55 23.56
CA ALA A 397 -21.74 28.46 24.52
C ALA A 397 -20.61 27.82 25.36
N LYS A 398 -20.49 26.49 25.33
CA LYS A 398 -19.33 25.71 25.78
C LYS A 398 -19.10 24.59 24.77
N THR A 399 -17.98 24.61 24.05
CA THR A 399 -17.53 23.46 23.26
C THR A 399 -17.23 22.32 24.23
N ILE A 400 -18.03 21.26 24.22
CA ILE A 400 -17.69 20.01 24.90
C ILE A 400 -16.99 19.14 23.87
N ILE A 401 -15.66 19.06 23.98
CA ILE A 401 -14.83 18.15 23.19
C ILE A 401 -14.73 16.86 24.00
N TYR A 402 -15.42 15.81 23.58
CA TYR A 402 -15.10 14.47 24.03
C TYR A 402 -13.94 14.03 23.15
N ASP A 403 -12.71 14.15 23.67
CA ASP A 403 -11.50 13.65 23.01
C ASP A 403 -11.44 12.11 23.06
N GLU A 404 -12.57 11.47 22.76
CA GLU A 404 -12.79 10.02 22.84
C GLU A 404 -13.41 9.52 21.55
N MET A 405 -12.77 8.53 20.93
CA MET A 405 -13.25 7.90 19.71
C MET A 405 -14.32 6.86 20.04
N TYR A 406 -15.52 7.05 19.49
CA TYR A 406 -16.58 6.04 19.56
C TYR A 406 -16.44 5.06 18.40
N VAL A 407 -15.87 3.88 18.67
CA VAL A 407 -15.71 2.82 17.67
C VAL A 407 -17.08 2.33 17.18
N VAL A 408 -17.28 2.37 15.86
CA VAL A 408 -18.47 1.87 15.16
C VAL A 408 -18.16 0.51 14.53
N ILE A 409 -17.03 0.43 13.80
CA ILE A 409 -16.53 -0.80 13.18
C ILE A 409 -15.17 -1.12 13.79
N PRO A 410 -15.04 -2.16 14.64
CA PRO A 410 -13.74 -2.57 15.16
C PRO A 410 -12.81 -3.05 14.05
N ARG A 411 -11.50 -2.98 14.28
CA ARG A 411 -10.50 -3.65 13.42
C ARG A 411 -10.81 -5.13 13.26
N ASN A 412 -10.32 -5.73 12.18
CA ASN A 412 -10.55 -7.11 11.78
C ASN A 412 -12.03 -7.48 11.57
N THR A 413 -12.90 -6.49 11.33
CA THR A 413 -14.28 -6.76 10.89
C THR A 413 -14.26 -7.08 9.40
N ALA A 414 -14.94 -8.15 8.98
CA ALA A 414 -15.07 -8.48 7.56
C ALA A 414 -15.61 -7.29 6.76
N ILE A 415 -15.01 -7.00 5.60
CA ILE A 415 -15.51 -5.97 4.65
C ILE A 415 -16.86 -6.39 4.05
N LEU A 416 -17.53 -5.50 3.30
CA LEU A 416 -18.95 -5.62 2.97
C LEU A 416 -19.84 -5.55 4.21
N VAL A 417 -19.51 -4.61 5.10
CA VAL A 417 -20.19 -4.41 6.38
C VAL A 417 -20.85 -3.05 6.44
N ARG A 418 -22.11 -3.05 6.88
CA ARG A 418 -22.87 -1.85 7.20
C ARG A 418 -23.23 -1.85 8.67
N LYS A 419 -22.81 -0.81 9.41
CA LYS A 419 -23.15 -0.61 10.81
C LYS A 419 -23.72 0.77 11.05
N THR A 420 -24.89 0.82 11.66
CA THR A 420 -25.54 2.07 12.06
C THR A 420 -25.43 2.22 13.57
N LYS A 421 -24.82 3.32 14.01
CA LYS A 421 -24.80 3.73 15.40
C LYS A 421 -25.93 4.72 15.62
N LYS A 422 -26.82 4.35 16.55
CA LYS A 422 -28.07 5.06 16.83
C LYS A 422 -27.96 5.94 18.06
N ASN A 423 -28.95 6.82 18.20
CA ASN A 423 -29.19 7.65 19.38
C ASN A 423 -28.15 8.76 19.60
N PHE A 424 -27.56 9.29 18.54
CA PHE A 424 -26.93 10.60 18.65
C PHE A 424 -28.01 11.68 18.67
N SER A 425 -27.75 12.76 19.39
CA SER A 425 -28.71 13.85 19.55
C SER A 425 -27.98 15.17 19.71
N THR A 426 -28.73 16.26 19.59
CA THR A 426 -28.26 17.60 19.95
C THR A 426 -28.03 17.74 21.45
N PHE A 427 -27.10 18.62 21.82
CA PHE A 427 -26.70 18.91 23.19
C PHE A 427 -27.26 20.25 23.69
N PHE A 428 -27.67 21.13 22.78
CA PHE A 428 -28.29 22.42 23.10
C PHE A 428 -29.71 22.51 22.53
N ASP A 429 -30.57 23.25 23.24
CA ASP A 429 -31.90 23.56 22.76
C ASP A 429 -31.81 24.34 21.43
N ASN A 430 -32.60 23.90 20.45
CA ASN A 430 -32.69 24.49 19.12
C ASN A 430 -31.36 24.46 18.33
N GLN A 431 -30.47 23.51 18.62
CA GLN A 431 -29.28 23.27 17.81
C GLN A 431 -29.68 22.79 16.40
N CYS A 432 -29.27 23.54 15.38
CA CYS A 432 -29.66 23.28 13.99
C CYS A 432 -28.64 22.48 13.18
N SER A 433 -27.49 22.13 13.76
CA SER A 433 -26.47 21.33 13.09
C SER A 433 -25.63 20.48 14.04
N ILE A 434 -25.06 19.39 13.52
CA ILE A 434 -24.03 18.58 14.22
C ILE A 434 -22.81 18.40 13.32
N LEU A 435 -21.61 18.43 13.91
CA LEU A 435 -20.37 18.07 13.20
C LEU A 435 -19.99 16.64 13.55
N VAL A 436 -19.88 15.80 12.51
CA VAL A 436 -19.42 14.43 12.61
C VAL A 436 -18.00 14.37 12.09
N LYS A 437 -17.06 13.98 12.94
CA LYS A 437 -15.68 13.70 12.54
C LYS A 437 -15.45 12.20 12.54
N VAL A 438 -14.88 11.68 11.47
CA VAL A 438 -14.63 10.26 11.25
C VAL A 438 -13.15 9.97 11.47
N TYR A 439 -12.86 8.99 12.32
CA TYR A 439 -11.50 8.62 12.70
C TYR A 439 -11.21 7.14 12.39
N GLU A 440 -9.93 6.85 12.19
CA GLU A 440 -9.37 5.52 12.09
C GLU A 440 -8.20 5.37 13.09
N GLY A 441 -8.23 4.34 13.93
CA GLY A 441 -7.16 4.06 14.89
C GLY A 441 -7.62 3.28 16.12
N GLU A 442 -6.65 2.92 16.97
CA GLU A 442 -6.87 2.08 18.17
C GLU A 442 -6.73 2.84 19.49
N SER A 443 -6.39 4.14 19.44
CA SER A 443 -6.35 4.95 20.65
C SER A 443 -7.76 5.28 21.11
N VAL A 444 -7.93 5.40 22.43
CA VAL A 444 -9.16 5.96 22.99
C VAL A 444 -9.27 7.43 22.61
N SER A 445 -8.15 8.16 22.56
CA SER A 445 -8.13 9.58 22.22
C SER A 445 -8.13 9.81 20.72
N THR A 446 -9.02 10.69 20.27
CA THR A 446 -9.12 11.10 18.85
C THR A 446 -7.87 11.82 18.35
N ARG A 447 -7.08 12.43 19.24
CA ARG A 447 -5.82 13.11 18.89
C ARG A 447 -4.71 12.17 18.43
N ASP A 448 -4.74 10.93 18.92
CA ASP A 448 -3.74 9.91 18.58
C ASP A 448 -4.24 9.00 17.44
N ASN A 449 -5.42 9.28 16.88
CA ASN A 449 -6.00 8.55 15.77
C ASN A 449 -5.99 9.40 14.49
N ASN A 450 -6.09 8.74 13.35
CA ASN A 450 -6.07 9.39 12.06
C ASN A 450 -7.46 9.96 11.74
N LEU A 451 -7.56 11.28 11.60
CA LEU A 451 -8.77 11.92 11.08
C LEU A 451 -8.93 11.55 9.60
N LEU A 452 -9.99 10.83 9.25
CA LEU A 452 -10.33 10.52 7.87
C LEU A 452 -11.04 11.70 7.19
N GLY A 453 -11.89 12.39 7.93
CA GLY A 453 -12.55 13.61 7.47
C GLY A 453 -13.73 13.99 8.36
N GLU A 454 -14.44 15.05 7.98
CA GLU A 454 -15.56 15.58 8.75
C GLU A 454 -16.65 16.13 7.84
N PHE A 455 -17.89 16.09 8.33
CA PHE A 455 -19.04 16.64 7.62
C PHE A 455 -20.09 17.13 8.62
N GLU A 456 -20.88 18.12 8.21
CA GLU A 456 -21.88 18.76 9.05
C GLU A 456 -23.29 18.41 8.56
N LEU A 457 -24.12 17.85 9.45
CA LEU A 457 -25.55 17.68 9.19
C LEU A 457 -26.26 18.98 9.57
N ILE A 458 -26.70 19.76 8.58
CA ILE A 458 -27.31 21.09 8.77
C ILE A 458 -28.81 21.02 8.49
N GLY A 459 -29.62 21.75 9.27
CA GLY A 459 -31.06 21.85 9.05
C GLY A 459 -31.89 21.02 10.03
N ILE A 460 -31.29 20.61 11.15
CA ILE A 460 -31.99 19.95 12.26
C ILE A 460 -33.08 20.91 12.78
N PRO A 461 -34.36 20.47 12.86
CA PRO A 461 -35.42 21.33 13.36
C PRO A 461 -35.19 21.80 14.80
N PRO A 462 -35.60 23.03 15.16
CA PRO A 462 -35.54 23.50 16.54
C PRO A 462 -36.33 22.59 17.49
N ALA A 463 -35.61 21.91 18.38
CA ALA A 463 -36.18 21.03 19.41
C ALA A 463 -35.36 21.14 20.71
N PRO A 464 -35.91 20.74 21.87
CA PRO A 464 -35.14 20.64 23.10
C PRO A 464 -33.92 19.72 22.94
N ALA A 465 -32.84 20.00 23.67
CA ALA A 465 -31.66 19.14 23.71
C ALA A 465 -32.04 17.69 24.05
N GLY A 466 -31.42 16.72 23.39
CA GLY A 466 -31.73 15.30 23.59
C GLY A 466 -32.92 14.75 22.79
N VAL A 467 -33.66 15.61 22.06
CA VAL A 467 -34.86 15.20 21.29
C VAL A 467 -34.57 14.76 19.85
N PRO A 468 -33.77 15.50 19.04
CA PRO A 468 -33.39 15.03 17.70
C PRO A 468 -32.69 13.66 17.77
N SER A 469 -33.07 12.74 16.88
CA SER A 469 -32.49 11.40 16.84
C SER A 469 -31.71 11.23 15.55
N ILE A 470 -30.40 11.10 15.67
CA ILE A 470 -29.48 11.05 14.54
C ILE A 470 -28.83 9.68 14.52
N ASP A 471 -28.97 9.00 13.37
CA ASP A 471 -28.35 7.71 13.10
C ASP A 471 -27.14 7.95 12.18
N VAL A 472 -25.96 7.50 12.61
CA VAL A 472 -24.73 7.57 11.80
C VAL A 472 -24.42 6.18 11.26
N THR A 473 -24.36 6.04 9.95
CA THR A 473 -24.14 4.76 9.27
C THR A 473 -22.75 4.73 8.64
N PHE A 474 -22.01 3.66 8.92
CA PHE A 474 -20.75 3.30 8.28
C PHE A 474 -21.03 2.15 7.32
N ASP A 475 -20.62 2.31 6.07
CA ASP A 475 -20.76 1.32 5.00
C ASP A 475 -19.41 1.10 4.32
N ILE A 476 -18.90 -0.13 4.36
CA ILE A 476 -17.61 -0.51 3.76
C ILE A 476 -17.88 -1.43 2.59
N ASP A 477 -17.47 -1.02 1.40
CA ASP A 477 -17.71 -1.75 0.15
C ASP A 477 -16.72 -2.92 -0.09
N ALA A 478 -16.78 -3.52 -1.28
CA ALA A 478 -15.91 -4.63 -1.70
C ALA A 478 -14.43 -4.22 -1.87
N ASN A 479 -14.14 -2.93 -2.00
CA ASN A 479 -12.78 -2.37 -2.13
C ASN A 479 -12.18 -2.01 -0.77
N GLY A 480 -12.96 -2.14 0.32
CA GLY A 480 -12.59 -1.66 1.63
C GLY A 480 -12.70 -0.14 1.77
N VAL A 481 -13.51 0.51 0.92
CA VAL A 481 -13.71 1.97 0.93
C VAL A 481 -14.90 2.29 1.83
N LEU A 482 -14.67 3.20 2.78
CA LEU A 482 -15.63 3.64 3.77
C LEU A 482 -16.49 4.80 3.23
N ASN A 483 -17.80 4.61 3.29
CA ASN A 483 -18.80 5.66 3.16
C ASN A 483 -19.47 5.88 4.52
N VAL A 484 -19.61 7.14 4.94
CA VAL A 484 -20.29 7.50 6.19
C VAL A 484 -21.45 8.43 5.87
N SER A 485 -22.61 8.15 6.44
CA SER A 485 -23.77 9.05 6.38
C SER A 485 -24.35 9.32 7.75
N ALA A 486 -24.97 10.48 7.93
CA ALA A 486 -25.76 10.82 9.10
C ALA A 486 -27.18 11.20 8.67
N GLU A 487 -28.18 10.57 9.29
CA GLU A 487 -29.59 10.79 9.02
C GLU A 487 -30.32 11.26 10.28
N ASP A 488 -31.04 12.38 10.19
CA ASP A 488 -32.01 12.78 11.21
C ASP A 488 -33.31 11.98 11.01
N MET A 489 -33.57 11.05 11.92
CA MET A 489 -34.71 10.15 11.87
C MET A 489 -36.07 10.85 12.02
N THR A 490 -36.09 12.12 12.44
CA THR A 490 -37.33 12.90 12.56
C THR A 490 -37.74 13.58 11.25
N THR A 491 -36.77 13.93 10.42
CA THR A 491 -37.00 14.66 9.16
C THR A 491 -36.68 13.86 7.91
N GLY A 492 -35.89 12.79 8.02
CA GLY A 492 -35.29 12.07 6.89
C GLY A 492 -34.19 12.87 6.19
N LEU A 493 -33.69 13.95 6.82
CA LEU A 493 -32.56 14.72 6.31
C LEU A 493 -31.30 13.86 6.44
N GLU A 494 -30.61 13.63 5.33
CA GLU A 494 -29.37 12.85 5.27
C GLU A 494 -28.25 13.72 4.72
N GLU A 495 -27.07 13.64 5.35
CA GLU A 495 -25.82 14.16 4.82
C GLU A 495 -24.77 13.05 4.80
N GLN A 496 -23.89 13.11 3.80
CA GLN A 496 -22.88 12.08 3.58
C GLN A 496 -21.48 12.69 3.57
N TYR A 497 -20.55 11.91 4.09
CA TYR A 497 -19.12 12.19 3.98
C TYR A 497 -18.72 12.22 2.50
N GLN A 498 -18.29 13.39 2.02
CA GLN A 498 -17.69 13.53 0.69
C GLN A 498 -16.18 13.58 0.83
N HIS A 499 -15.49 12.69 0.10
CA HIS A 499 -14.04 12.74 -0.04
C HIS A 499 -13.63 14.06 -0.73
N HIS A 500 -12.81 14.87 -0.05
CA HIS A 500 -12.13 16.03 -0.65
C HIS A 500 -10.62 15.87 -0.55
#